data_AF-A0A7C0WPA8-F1
#
_entry.id   AF-A0A7C0WPA8-F1
#
_cell.length_a   1.000
_cell.length_b   1.000
_cell.length_c   1.000
_cell.angle_alpha   90.00
_cell.angle_beta   90.00
_cell.angle_gamma   90.00
#
_symmetry.space_group_name_H-M   'P 1'
#
loop_
_entity.id
_entity.type
_entity.pdbx_description
1 polymer ?
#
loop_
_entity_poly.entity_id
_entity_poly.type
_entity_poly.pdbx_seq_one_letter_code
_entity_poly.pdbx_strand_id
1 'polypeptide(L)' 'MTFKTIPIDTEAYNLLVAEKRKEESFSMVIKRRFKPVHTADNLLRNLDRIMLSDSTLGKTEEIINARKESFANSPVIE' A
#
# COMPACT_ATOMS: atom_id res chain seq x y z
N MET A 1 24.69 -3.62 -4.70
CA MET A 1 23.38 -4.00 -4.10
C MET A 1 23.69 -4.78 -2.83
N THR A 2 23.23 -4.34 -1.66
CA THR A 2 23.56 -4.97 -0.37
C THR A 2 22.50 -5.99 -0.01
N PHE A 3 22.89 -7.25 0.17
CA PHE A 3 22.00 -8.30 0.61
C PHE A 3 22.20 -8.54 2.10
N LYS A 4 21.08 -8.59 2.84
CA LYS A 4 21.09 -8.99 4.25
C LYS A 4 20.44 -10.36 4.34
N THR A 5 21.11 -11.28 5.03
CA THR A 5 20.58 -12.61 5.31
C THR A 5 19.82 -12.57 6.64
N ILE A 6 18.60 -13.07 6.64
CA ILE A 6 17.79 -13.25 7.84
C ILE A 6 17.48 -14.76 7.98
N PRO A 7 17.69 -15.37 9.14
CA PRO A 7 17.22 -16.73 9.38
C PRO A 7 15.69 -16.71 9.47
N ILE A 8 15.05 -17.71 8.88
CA ILE A 8 13.61 -17.94 8.96
C ILE A 8 13.37 -19.40 9.34
N ASP A 9 12.28 -19.68 10.03
CA ASP A 9 11.86 -21.05 10.30
C ASP A 9 11.29 -21.74 9.05
N THR A 10 11.01 -23.03 9.18
CA THR A 10 10.48 -23.85 8.09
C THR A 10 9.06 -23.45 7.68
N GLU A 11 8.26 -22.96 8.61
CA GLU A 11 6.88 -22.53 8.33
C GLU A 11 6.87 -21.28 7.44
N ALA A 12 7.63 -20.26 7.83
CA ALA A 12 7.85 -19.04 7.06
C ALA A 12 8.44 -19.34 5.68
N TYR A 13 9.39 -20.28 5.58
CA TYR A 13 9.92 -20.73 4.30
C TYR A 13 8.81 -21.30 3.40
N ASN A 14 8.00 -22.21 3.92
CA ASN A 14 6.92 -22.84 3.16
C ASN A 14 5.85 -21.83 2.70
N LEU A 15 5.51 -20.85 3.55
CA LEU A 15 4.61 -19.75 3.18
C LEU A 15 5.17 -18.92 2.03
N LEU A 16 6.45 -18.58 2.08
CA LEU A 16 7.11 -17.84 1.00
C LEU A 16 7.17 -18.64 -0.29
N VAL A 17 7.38 -19.96 -0.22
CA VAL A 17 7.36 -20.85 -1.39
C VAL A 17 5.97 -20.90 -2.03
N ALA A 18 4.91 -21.02 -1.21
CA ALA A 18 3.53 -21.08 -1.70
C ALA A 18 3.09 -19.77 -2.40
N GLU A 19 3.56 -18.62 -1.91
CA GLU A 19 3.24 -17.29 -2.47
C GLU A 19 4.12 -16.89 -3.67
N LYS A 20 5.25 -17.56 -3.87
CA LYS A 20 6.24 -17.20 -4.89
C LYS A 20 5.71 -17.45 -6.29
N ARG A 21 5.71 -16.42 -7.15
CA ARG A 21 5.41 -16.56 -8.58
C ARG A 21 6.63 -17.07 -9.35
N LYS A 22 6.42 -17.58 -10.57
CA LYS A 22 7.51 -18.03 -11.45
C LYS A 22 8.53 -16.89 -11.63
N GLU A 23 9.82 -17.19 -11.43
CA GLU A 23 10.96 -16.26 -11.52
C GLU A 23 11.01 -15.13 -10.46
N GLU A 24 10.08 -15.10 -9.50
CA GLU A 24 10.09 -14.13 -8.40
C GLU A 24 11.14 -14.51 -7.34
N SER A 25 11.82 -13.55 -6.72
CA SER A 25 12.68 -13.83 -5.56
C SER A 25 11.90 -13.70 -4.25
N PHE A 26 12.36 -14.33 -3.16
CA PHE A 26 11.71 -14.15 -1.85
C PHE A 26 11.70 -12.69 -1.40
N SER A 27 12.73 -11.91 -1.74
CA SER A 27 12.75 -10.46 -1.50
C SER A 27 11.63 -9.73 -2.24
N MET A 28 11.27 -10.17 -3.45
CA MET A 28 10.13 -9.61 -4.20
C MET A 28 8.79 -10.03 -3.58
N VAL A 29 8.66 -11.28 -3.14
CA VAL A 29 7.46 -11.75 -2.42
C VAL A 29 7.22 -10.92 -1.16
N ILE A 30 8.25 -10.74 -0.33
CA ILE A 30 8.18 -9.91 0.89
C ILE A 30 7.78 -8.48 0.52
N LYS A 31 8.48 -7.86 -0.44
CA LYS A 31 8.14 -6.49 -0.87
C LYS A 31 6.70 -6.39 -1.38
N ARG A 32 6.21 -7.35 -2.16
CA ARG A 32 4.83 -7.36 -2.65
C ARG A 32 3.83 -7.46 -1.51
N ARG A 33 4.07 -8.33 -0.54
CA ARG A 33 3.17 -8.58 0.59
C ARG A 33 3.10 -7.40 1.56
N PHE A 34 4.21 -6.72 1.78
CA PHE A 34 4.34 -5.61 2.72
C PHE A 34 4.36 -4.24 2.04
N LYS A 35 4.17 -4.16 0.72
CA LYS A 35 4.06 -2.87 0.02
C LYS A 35 2.83 -2.15 0.57
N PRO A 36 2.97 -0.94 1.16
CA PRO A 36 1.82 -0.18 1.59
C PRO A 36 0.97 0.18 0.36
N VAL A 37 -0.32 -0.08 0.45
CA VAL A 37 -1.28 0.18 -0.63
C VAL A 37 -1.96 1.50 -0.34
N HIS A 38 -1.48 2.57 -0.97
CA HIS A 38 -2.04 3.92 -0.86
C HIS A 38 -3.10 4.19 -1.94
N THR A 39 -4.03 3.26 -2.13
CA THR A 39 -5.11 3.42 -3.11
C THR A 39 -6.42 3.79 -2.42
N ALA A 40 -7.27 4.53 -3.12
CA ALA A 40 -8.62 4.85 -2.64
C ALA A 40 -9.46 3.59 -2.36
N ASP A 41 -9.29 2.53 -3.16
CA ASP A 41 -9.93 1.23 -2.93
C ASP A 41 -9.51 0.61 -1.58
N ASN A 42 -8.22 0.66 -1.25
CA ASN A 42 -7.74 0.16 0.04
C ASN A 42 -8.20 1.03 1.21
N LEU A 43 -8.25 2.35 1.05
CA LEU A 43 -8.84 3.25 2.05
C LEU A 43 -10.32 2.92 2.29
N LEU A 44 -11.10 2.76 1.22
CA LEU A 44 -12.53 2.44 1.31
C LEU A 44 -12.76 1.09 2.02
N ARG A 45 -11.94 0.07 1.71
CA ARG A 45 -12.01 -1.27 2.34
C ARG A 45 -11.71 -1.27 3.83
N ASN A 46 -11.06 -0.24 4.35
CA ASN A 46 -10.65 -0.16 5.76
C ASN A 46 -11.29 1.03 6.48
N LEU A 47 -12.25 1.73 5.85
CA LEU A 47 -12.83 2.96 6.40
C LEU A 47 -13.50 2.74 7.76
N ASP A 48 -14.05 1.55 8.00
CA ASP A 48 -14.66 1.10 9.25
C ASP A 48 -13.64 0.91 10.39
N ARG A 49 -12.36 0.77 10.07
CA ARG A 49 -11.27 0.46 11.01
C ARG A 49 -10.36 1.65 11.30
N ILE A 50 -10.56 2.78 10.62
CA ILE A 50 -9.67 3.93 10.69
C ILE A 50 -10.49 5.14 11.15
N MET A 51 -10.09 5.76 12.27
CA MET A 51 -10.58 7.09 12.61
C MET A 51 -9.75 8.14 11.87
N LEU A 52 -10.41 8.92 11.02
CA LEU A 52 -9.82 10.09 10.38
C LEU A 52 -10.03 11.31 11.28
N SER A 53 -9.02 12.18 11.37
CA SER A 53 -9.20 13.49 11.99
C SER A 53 -10.06 14.39 11.12
N ASP A 54 -10.78 15.33 11.74
CA ASP A 54 -11.56 16.34 11.02
C ASP A 54 -10.70 17.13 10.01
N SER A 55 -9.44 17.41 10.37
CA SER A 55 -8.47 18.05 9.49
C SER A 55 -8.16 17.24 8.23
N THR A 56 -8.16 15.90 8.33
CA THR A 56 -7.94 15.00 7.19
C THR A 56 -9.16 14.95 6.29
N LEU A 57 -10.36 14.94 6.89
CA LEU A 57 -11.62 15.01 6.15
C LEU A 57 -11.70 16.32 5.34
N GLY A 58 -11.41 17.46 5.97
CA GLY A 58 -11.42 18.77 5.29
C GLY A 58 -10.49 18.82 4.08
N LYS A 59 -9.24 18.37 4.22
CA LYS A 59 -8.29 18.32 3.10
C LYS A 59 -8.75 17.40 1.96
N THR A 60 -9.40 16.29 2.30
CA THR A 60 -9.92 15.35 1.30
C THR A 60 -11.05 16.01 0.50
N GLU A 61 -11.93 16.75 1.18
CA GLU A 61 -13.02 17.48 0.55
C GLU A 61 -12.53 18.64 -0.34
N GLU A 62 -11.49 19.36 0.08
CA GLU A 62 -10.81 20.38 -0.74
C GLU A 62 -10.30 19.78 -2.06
N ILE A 63 -9.61 18.63 -2.02
CA ILE A 63 -9.10 17.95 -3.21
C ILE A 63 -10.24 17.49 -4.13
N ILE A 64 -11.34 16.96 -3.56
CA ILE A 64 -12.52 16.54 -4.34
C ILE A 64 -13.17 17.74 -5.03
N ASN A 65 -13.31 18.86 -4.34
CA ASN A 65 -13.90 20.06 -4.91
C ASN A 65 -13.02 20.68 -6.00
N ALA A 66 -11.69 20.70 -5.81
CA ALA A 66 -10.75 21.16 -6.83
C ALA A 66 -10.84 20.34 -8.15
N ARG A 67 -11.19 19.06 -8.06
CA ARG A 67 -11.39 18.19 -9.25
C ARG A 67 -12.63 18.57 -10.07
N LYS A 68 -13.63 19.23 -9.48
CA LYS A 68 -14.81 19.71 -10.22
C LYS A 68 -14.46 20.84 -11.18
N GLU A 69 -13.42 21.61 -10.87
CA GLU A 69 -12.95 22.72 -11.69
C GLU A 69 -12.01 22.27 -12.81
N SER A 70 -11.26 21.18 -12.60
CA SER A 70 -10.47 20.51 -13.64
C SER A 70 -10.09 19.09 -13.23
N PHE A 71 -10.35 18.11 -14.09
CA PHE A 71 -9.98 16.72 -13.86
C PHE A 71 -8.46 16.50 -13.71
N ALA A 72 -7.62 17.43 -14.20
CA ALA A 72 -6.17 17.39 -14.07
C ALA A 72 -5.63 17.96 -12.74
N ASN A 73 -6.48 18.60 -11.92
CA ASN A 73 -6.06 19.29 -10.68
C ASN A 73 -5.94 18.37 -9.46
N SER A 74 -5.57 17.09 -9.62
CA SER A 74 -5.14 16.33 -8.44
C SER A 74 -3.70 16.73 -8.08
N PRO A 75 -3.43 17.17 -6.85
CA PRO A 75 -2.07 17.41 -6.41
C PRO A 75 -1.24 16.12 -6.50
N VAL A 76 0.03 16.25 -6.87
CA VAL A 76 0.98 15.13 -6.84
C VAL A 76 1.14 14.73 -5.37
N ILE A 77 0.78 13.49 -5.04
CA ILE A 77 0.99 12.93 -3.71
C ILE A 77 2.44 12.45 -3.67
N GLU A 78 3.29 13.12 -2.87
CA GLU A 78 4.69 12.73 -2.60
C GLU A 78 4.79 11.49 -1.70
#